data_AF-A0A7Y8I0Z5-F1
#
_entry.id   AF-A0A7Y8I0Z5-F1
#
_cell.length_a   1.000
_cell.length_b   1.000
_cell.length_c   1.000
_cell.angle_alpha   90.00
_cell.angle_beta   90.00
_cell.angle_gamma   90.00
#
_symmetry.space_group_name_H-M   'P 1'
#
loop_
_entity.id
_entity.type
_entity.pdbx_description
1 polymer ?
#
loop_
_entity_poly.entity_id
_entity_poly.type
_entity_poly.pdbx_seq_one_letter_code
_entity_poly.pdbx_strand_id
1 'polypeptide(L)'
;MSYICRERSTDIVLQAAKRLFGRFHRFPPSRVLTGRCDRRVPRVLVRLGELKALVYSSDRGKPGQPRSFIHFMDSPPTLACDAAGRRLFILGGRFRVTPFGIEG
;
A
#
# COMPACT_ATOMS: atom_id res chain seq x y z
N MET A 1 -8.24 9.75 -4.77
CA MET A 1 -8.36 8.29 -4.47
C MET A 1 -8.52 8.03 -2.97
N SER A 2 -8.98 6.85 -2.54
CA SER A 2 -9.59 6.61 -1.22
C SER A 2 -8.91 5.50 -0.40
N TYR A 3 -9.04 5.51 0.93
CA TYR A 3 -8.66 4.39 1.82
C TYR A 3 -9.83 3.46 2.11
N ILE A 4 -9.51 2.19 2.38
CA ILE A 4 -10.41 1.19 2.94
C ILE A 4 -10.22 1.16 4.46
N CYS A 5 -11.16 1.75 5.19
CA CYS A 5 -11.24 1.66 6.65
C CYS A 5 -12.37 0.68 7.05
N ARG A 6 -12.23 -0.07 8.13
CA ARG A 6 -13.34 -0.90 8.68
C ARG A 6 -14.18 -0.06 9.64
N GLU A 7 -15.43 -0.47 9.85
CA GLU A 7 -16.24 -0.12 11.00
C GLU A 7 -15.42 -0.26 12.30
N ARG A 8 -15.26 0.87 13.01
CA ARG A 8 -14.47 1.07 14.24
C ARG A 8 -12.97 0.80 14.12
N SER A 9 -12.28 1.47 13.20
CA SER A 9 -10.90 1.87 13.50
C SER A 9 -10.94 2.88 14.65
N THR A 10 -10.08 2.75 15.66
CA THR A 10 -9.91 3.80 16.66
C THR A 10 -9.58 5.11 15.94
N ASP A 11 -10.11 6.23 16.43
CA ASP A 11 -9.94 7.55 15.80
C ASP A 11 -8.47 7.83 15.48
N ILE A 12 -7.55 7.42 16.37
CA ILE A 12 -6.10 7.61 16.23
C ILE A 12 -5.54 6.98 14.95
N VAL A 13 -5.88 5.73 14.65
CA VAL A 13 -5.35 5.02 13.47
C VAL A 13 -5.90 5.62 12.18
N LEU A 14 -7.18 6.02 12.19
CA LEU A 14 -7.80 6.69 11.04
C LEU A 14 -7.14 8.04 10.78
N GLN A 15 -6.83 8.82 11.83
CA GLN A 15 -6.13 10.09 11.69
C GLN A 15 -4.71 9.91 11.19
N ALA A 16 -3.97 8.90 11.66
CA ALA A 16 -2.66 8.57 11.13
C ALA A 16 -2.70 8.22 9.63
N ALA A 17 -3.69 7.42 9.20
CA ALA A 17 -3.89 7.08 7.79
C ALA A 17 -4.22 8.32 6.93
N LYS A 18 -5.10 9.21 7.41
CA LYS A 18 -5.41 10.48 6.75
C LYS A 18 -4.17 11.37 6.59
N ARG A 19 -3.33 11.46 7.64
CA ARG A 19 -2.06 12.21 7.59
C ARG A 19 -1.08 11.60 6.60
N LEU A 20 -0.93 10.27 6.59
CA LEU A 20 -0.09 9.59 5.61
C LEU A 20 -0.58 9.88 4.18
N PHE A 21 -1.88 9.91 3.94
CA PHE A 21 -2.45 10.30 2.65
C PHE A 21 -2.02 11.68 2.22
N GLY A 22 -2.26 12.67 3.08
CA GLY A 22 -1.99 14.06 2.77
C GLY A 22 -0.53 14.24 2.40
N ARG A 23 0.36 13.58 3.16
CA ARG A 23 1.80 13.59 2.90
C ARG A 23 2.17 12.90 1.59
N PHE A 24 1.70 11.68 1.38
CA PHE A 24 2.05 10.92 0.17
C PHE A 24 1.43 11.56 -1.06
N HIS A 25 0.11 11.74 -1.10
CA HIS A 25 -0.64 12.24 -2.26
C HIS A 25 -0.49 13.74 -2.50
N ARG A 26 -0.08 14.53 -1.49
CA ARG A 26 -0.01 16.01 -1.50
C ARG A 26 -1.37 16.71 -1.58
N PHE A 27 -2.43 16.04 -1.18
CA PHE A 27 -3.77 16.58 -1.02
C PHE A 27 -4.56 15.76 0.02
N PRO A 28 -5.55 16.34 0.71
CA PRO A 28 -6.33 15.61 1.71
C PRO A 28 -7.25 14.56 1.05
N PRO A 29 -7.61 13.47 1.75
CA PRO A 29 -8.57 12.52 1.23
C PRO A 29 -9.95 13.18 1.15
N SER A 30 -10.59 13.13 -0.03
CA SER A 30 -11.95 13.70 -0.23
C SER A 30 -13.06 12.84 0.39
N ARG A 31 -12.79 11.54 0.60
CA ARG A 31 -13.70 10.60 1.25
C ARG A 31 -12.95 9.43 1.87
N VAL A 32 -13.50 8.87 2.94
CA VAL A 32 -13.08 7.59 3.51
C VAL A 32 -14.04 6.52 2.98
N LEU A 33 -13.51 5.47 2.34
CA LEU A 33 -14.33 4.32 1.96
C LEU A 33 -14.30 3.29 3.07
N THR A 34 -15.47 2.76 3.40
CA THR A 34 -15.60 1.67 4.35
C THR A 34 -16.04 0.41 3.64
N GLY A 35 -15.46 -0.73 4.00
CA GLY A 35 -15.75 -1.99 3.34
C GLY A 35 -15.30 -3.20 4.14
N ARG A 36 -15.94 -4.34 3.88
CA ARG A 36 -15.47 -5.63 4.40
C ARG A 36 -14.18 -6.00 3.69
N CYS A 37 -13.09 -6.06 4.46
CA CYS A 37 -11.80 -6.54 3.99
C CYS A 37 -11.49 -7.84 4.73
N ASP A 38 -11.27 -8.92 3.97
CA ASP A 38 -10.75 -10.17 4.52
C ASP A 38 -9.27 -9.96 4.90
N ARG A 39 -9.04 -9.72 6.20
CA ARG A 39 -7.71 -9.40 6.75
C ARG A 39 -6.87 -10.64 7.06
N ARG A 40 -7.38 -11.84 6.79
CA ARG A 40 -6.65 -13.06 7.13
C ARG A 40 -5.51 -13.23 6.13
N VAL A 41 -4.29 -12.92 6.58
CA VAL A 41 -3.10 -13.47 5.93
C VAL A 41 -3.20 -15.00 6.07
N PRO A 42 -3.14 -15.76 4.95
CA PRO A 42 -3.13 -17.21 5.01
C PRO A 42 -2.04 -17.73 5.96
N ARG A 43 -2.32 -18.83 6.67
CA ARG A 43 -1.33 -19.46 7.57
C ARG A 43 -0.09 -19.95 6.83
N VAL A 44 -0.24 -20.28 5.56
CA VAL A 44 0.83 -20.76 4.68
C VAL A 44 0.84 -19.88 3.43
N LEU A 45 2.03 -19.42 3.06
CA LEU A 45 2.30 -18.67 1.85
C LEU A 45 3.35 -19.40 1.03
N VAL A 46 3.23 -19.34 -0.29
CA VAL A 46 4.21 -19.91 -1.22
C VAL A 46 5.18 -18.80 -1.61
N ARG A 47 6.47 -19.00 -1.36
CA ARG A 47 7.53 -18.07 -1.78
C ARG A 47 7.67 -18.12 -3.31
N LEU A 48 7.58 -16.96 -3.96
CA LEU A 48 7.76 -16.81 -5.40
C LEU A 48 9.14 -16.25 -5.75
N GLY A 49 9.71 -15.42 -4.89
CA GLY A 49 11.02 -14.79 -5.12
C GLY A 49 11.19 -13.51 -4.33
N GLU A 50 11.88 -12.54 -4.94
CA GLU A 50 12.15 -11.21 -4.36
C GLU A 50 11.53 -10.12 -5.23
N LEU A 51 10.90 -9.13 -4.62
CA LEU A 51 10.37 -7.97 -5.32
C LEU A 51 11.49 -6.97 -5.60
N LYS A 52 11.98 -6.92 -6.84
CA LYS A 52 13.09 -6.03 -7.23
C LYS A 52 12.64 -4.60 -7.51
N ALA A 53 11.43 -4.42 -8.02
CA ALA A 53 10.87 -3.11 -8.30
C ALA A 53 9.34 -3.14 -8.13
N LEU A 54 8.79 -2.00 -7.74
CA LEU A 54 7.35 -1.78 -7.71
C LEU A 54 7.00 -0.71 -8.75
N VAL A 55 6.18 -1.11 -9.73
CA VAL A 55 5.59 -0.19 -10.70
C VAL A 55 4.11 -0.03 -10.35
N TYR A 56 3.66 1.21 -10.17
CA TYR A 56 2.26 1.50 -9.82
C TYR A 56 1.79 2.83 -10.41
N SER A 57 0.47 3.00 -10.55
CA SER A 57 -0.15 4.24 -10.98
C SER A 57 -0.83 4.95 -9.81
N SER A 58 -0.65 6.27 -9.70
CA SER A 58 -1.25 7.10 -8.66
C SER A 58 -1.48 8.53 -9.15
N ASP A 59 -2.51 9.20 -8.64
CA ASP A 59 -2.79 10.64 -8.85
C ASP A 59 -1.99 11.55 -7.91
N ARG A 60 -0.96 11.02 -7.23
CA ARG A 60 -0.08 11.76 -6.33
C ARG A 60 0.49 13.02 -6.99
N GLY A 61 0.31 14.16 -6.31
CA GLY A 61 0.74 15.48 -6.77
C GLY A 61 -0.22 16.16 -7.76
N LYS A 62 -1.16 15.43 -8.37
CA LYS A 62 -2.15 15.98 -9.30
C LYS A 62 -3.44 15.15 -9.27
N PRO A 63 -4.40 15.48 -8.37
CA PRO A 63 -5.67 14.76 -8.23
C PRO A 63 -6.35 14.52 -9.58
N GLY A 64 -6.80 13.29 -9.82
CA GLY A 64 -7.51 12.91 -11.05
C GLY A 64 -6.62 12.72 -12.29
N GLN A 65 -5.30 12.92 -12.20
CA GLN A 65 -4.36 12.70 -13.31
C GLN A 65 -3.31 11.65 -12.91
N PRO A 66 -3.66 10.35 -13.03
CA PRO A 66 -2.75 9.29 -12.62
C PRO A 66 -1.48 9.28 -13.48
N ARG A 67 -0.34 9.04 -12.84
CA ARG A 67 0.96 8.83 -13.48
C ARG A 67 1.56 7.53 -12.97
N SER A 68 2.40 6.91 -13.80
CA SER A 68 3.15 5.72 -13.41
C SER A 68 4.40 6.11 -12.63
N PHE A 69 4.68 5.36 -11.57
CA PHE A 69 5.85 5.47 -10.73
C PHE A 69 6.56 4.12 -10.69
N ILE A 70 7.88 4.15 -10.67
CA ILE A 70 8.74 2.99 -10.46
C ILE A 70 9.62 3.27 -9.24
N HIS A 71 9.73 2.29 -8.34
CA HIS A 71 10.70 2.29 -7.25
C HIS A 71 11.44 0.97 -7.24
N PHE A 72 12.76 1.04 -7.26
CA PHE A 72 13.62 -0.11 -7.08
C PHE A 72 13.82 -0.37 -5.60
N MET A 73 13.89 -1.63 -5.21
CA MET A 73 14.01 -2.03 -3.81
C MET A 73 15.50 -2.23 -3.47
N ASP A 74 16.03 -1.40 -2.59
CA ASP A 74 17.43 -1.53 -2.12
C ASP A 74 17.61 -2.79 -1.27
N SER A 75 16.59 -3.10 -0.46
CA SER A 75 16.49 -4.34 0.31
C SER A 75 15.23 -5.12 -0.14
N PRO A 76 15.31 -5.91 -1.22
CA PRO A 76 14.16 -6.59 -1.81
C PRO A 76 13.34 -7.42 -0.81
N PRO A 77 12.04 -7.13 -0.61
CA PRO A 77 11.18 -7.97 0.20
C PRO A 77 10.88 -9.30 -0.50
N THR A 78 10.45 -10.30 0.27
CA THR A 78 10.00 -11.57 -0.29
C THR A 78 8.65 -11.38 -0.98
N LEU A 79 8.54 -11.79 -2.24
CA LEU A 79 7.27 -11.91 -2.95
C LEU A 79 6.71 -13.32 -2.71
N ALA A 80 5.46 -13.38 -2.26
CA ALA A 80 4.76 -14.62 -1.99
C ALA A 80 3.32 -14.60 -2.51
N CYS A 81 2.68 -15.76 -2.59
CA CYS A 81 1.24 -15.87 -2.86
C CYS A 81 0.51 -16.79 -1.88
N ASP A 82 -0.83 -16.72 -1.89
CA ASP A 82 -1.65 -17.76 -1.24
C ASP A 82 -1.50 -19.11 -1.95
N ALA A 83 -1.89 -20.20 -1.27
CA ALA A 83 -1.80 -21.55 -1.81
C ALA A 83 -2.61 -21.77 -3.10
N ALA A 84 -3.59 -20.90 -3.40
CA ALA A 84 -4.38 -20.96 -4.62
C ALA A 84 -3.81 -20.09 -5.75
N GLY A 85 -2.71 -19.36 -5.51
CA GLY A 85 -2.11 -18.42 -6.45
C GLY A 85 -2.97 -17.18 -6.76
N ARG A 86 -3.95 -16.84 -5.92
CA ARG A 86 -4.95 -15.79 -6.23
C ARG A 86 -4.62 -14.41 -5.66
N ARG A 87 -3.77 -14.35 -4.65
CA ARG A 87 -3.36 -13.11 -3.98
C ARG A 87 -1.85 -13.08 -3.82
N LEU A 88 -1.24 -11.95 -4.18
CA LEU A 88 0.17 -11.67 -3.93
C LEU A 88 0.34 -10.98 -2.58
N PHE A 89 1.46 -11.28 -1.92
CA PHE A 89 1.87 -10.71 -0.65
C PHE A 89 3.31 -10.24 -0.76
N ILE A 90 3.57 -9.02 -0.27
CA ILE A 90 4.92 -8.47 -0.12
C ILE A 90 5.28 -8.64 1.37
N LEU A 91 6.26 -9.49 1.66
CA LEU A 91 6.63 -9.90 3.02
C LEU A 91 8.00 -9.31 3.40
N GLY A 92 8.04 -8.63 4.53
CA GLY A 92 9.26 -7.97 5.02
C GLY A 92 9.64 -6.76 4.15
N GLY A 93 10.95 -6.51 4.05
CA GLY A 93 11.51 -5.31 3.42
C GLY A 93 11.55 -4.11 4.38
N ARG A 94 12.46 -3.18 4.11
CA ARG A 94 12.64 -1.95 4.89
C ARG A 94 12.24 -0.74 4.06
N PHE A 95 10.96 -0.65 3.70
CA PHE A 95 10.47 0.49 2.94
C PHE A 95 9.71 1.51 3.80
N ARG A 96 9.70 2.76 3.34
CA ARG A 96 8.94 3.87 3.90
C ARG A 96 8.16 4.57 2.81
N VAL A 97 6.91 4.92 3.12
CA VAL A 97 6.07 5.73 2.23
C VAL A 97 6.25 7.20 2.60
N THR A 98 6.75 8.00 1.67
CA THR A 98 7.13 9.41 1.88
C THR A 98 6.40 10.35 0.91
N PRO A 99 6.47 11.69 1.10
CA PRO A 99 6.00 12.64 0.11
C PRO A 99 6.74 12.59 -1.24
N PHE A 100 7.84 11.84 -1.35
CA PHE A 100 8.67 11.69 -2.55
C PHE A 100 8.50 10.33 -3.23
N GLY A 101 8.05 9.31 -2.51
CA GLY A 101 7.71 8.03 -3.12
C GLY A 101 7.64 6.90 -2.11
N ILE A 102 8.05 5.72 -2.56
CA ILE A 102 8.29 4.56 -1.70
C ILE A 102 9.80 4.36 -1.73
N GLU A 103 10.45 4.49 -0.57
CA GLU A 103 11.90 4.42 -0.43
C GLU A 103 12.29 3.15 0.34
N GLY A 104 13.36 2.46 -0.05
CA GLY A 104 13.97 1.33 0.67
C GLY A 104 14.08 0.03 -0.12
#